data_AF-A0A4Q2XSS6-F1
#
_entry.id   AF-A0A4Q2XSS6-F1
#
_cell.length_a   1.000
_cell.length_b   1.000
_cell.length_c   1.000
_cell.angle_alpha   90.00
_cell.angle_beta   90.00
_cell.angle_gamma   90.00
#
_symmetry.space_group_name_H-M   'P 1'
#
loop_
_entity.id
_entity.type
_entity.pdbx_description
1 polymer ?
#
loop_
_entity_poly.entity_id
_entity_poly.type
_entity_poly.pdbx_seq_one_letter_code
_entity_poly.pdbx_strand_id
1 'polypeptide(L)'
;MEIEWRHLRQWAFKEGLILGENFPKPEKRGGREHDVRFDKETGRWWKYTKPDSSGLCVTWIGDATPYLHNASPSEYLGRILDCNGIFGDDTKLEGIWWDGKGWRIITTQQDISGESLSPMEIRALMEANGWEHIPVWDGLGYENSQTFRKGDWLVADAHPGNAVQTMEGAIMPIDFILARRIV
;
A
#
# COMPACT_ATOMS: atom_id res chain seq x y z
N MET A 1 -11.64 4.63 13.24
CA MET A 1 -11.48 5.73 12.25
C MET A 1 -11.31 7.12 12.87
N GLU A 2 -12.33 7.89 13.28
CA GLU A 2 -12.10 9.30 13.73
C GLU A 2 -11.19 9.43 14.96
N ILE A 3 -11.31 8.52 15.94
CA ILE A 3 -10.43 8.49 17.12
C ILE A 3 -8.97 8.26 16.71
N GLU A 4 -8.72 7.36 15.76
CA GLU A 4 -7.36 7.06 15.29
C GLU A 4 -6.79 8.20 14.47
N TRP A 5 -7.60 8.86 13.65
CA TRP A 5 -7.17 10.10 12.98
C TRP A 5 -6.84 11.21 13.97
N ARG A 6 -7.56 11.32 15.09
CA ARG A 6 -7.20 12.25 16.16
C ARG A 6 -5.86 11.87 16.79
N HIS A 7 -5.64 10.60 17.11
CA HIS A 7 -4.36 10.15 17.67
C HIS A 7 -3.20 10.36 16.69
N LEU A 8 -3.38 10.04 15.41
CA LEU A 8 -2.36 10.26 14.37
C LEU A 8 -2.01 11.74 14.26
N ARG A 9 -3.01 12.64 14.28
CA ARG A 9 -2.77 14.10 14.25
C ARG A 9 -1.99 14.59 15.46
N GLN A 10 -2.34 14.12 16.66
CA GLN A 10 -1.64 14.50 17.89
C GLN A 10 -0.18 14.02 17.88
N TRP A 11 0.03 12.76 17.47
CA TRP A 11 1.37 12.20 17.32
C TRP A 11 2.17 12.96 16.25
N ALA A 12 1.60 13.17 15.05
CA ALA A 12 2.28 13.87 13.97
C ALA A 12 2.63 15.32 14.35
N PHE A 13 1.75 16.02 15.08
CA PHE A 13 2.06 17.35 15.60
C PHE A 13 3.28 17.33 16.53
N LYS A 14 3.32 16.38 17.46
CA LYS A 14 4.42 16.24 18.43
C LYS A 14 5.75 15.93 17.75
N GLU A 15 5.73 15.08 16.73
CA GLU A 15 6.93 14.65 15.99
C GLU A 15 7.31 15.60 14.85
N GLY A 16 6.59 16.71 14.64
CA GLY A 16 6.88 17.66 13.56
C GLY A 16 6.53 17.16 12.15
N LEU A 17 5.62 16.18 12.05
CA LEU A 17 5.17 15.51 10.82
C LEU A 17 3.86 16.06 10.26
N ILE A 18 3.41 17.24 10.72
CA ILE A 18 2.34 17.98 10.05
C ILE A 18 2.96 18.81 8.93
N LEU A 19 2.62 18.45 7.71
CA LEU A 19 3.11 19.08 6.50
C LEU A 19 2.39 20.42 6.27
N GLY A 20 3.15 21.44 5.90
CA GLY A 20 2.63 22.81 5.74
C GLY A 20 1.60 22.95 4.61
N GLU A 21 0.86 24.07 4.61
CA GLU A 21 -0.19 24.34 3.61
C GLU A 21 0.35 24.38 2.17
N ASN A 22 1.61 24.83 2.00
CA ASN A 22 2.30 24.90 0.72
C ASN A 22 2.96 23.57 0.30
N PHE A 23 2.68 22.48 1.01
CA PHE A 23 3.19 21.16 0.65
C PHE A 23 2.82 20.80 -0.80
N PRO A 24 3.74 20.18 -1.56
CA PRO A 24 3.48 19.84 -2.96
C PRO A 24 2.21 19.01 -3.13
N LYS A 25 1.33 19.44 -4.04
CA LYS A 25 0.07 18.75 -4.35
C LYS A 25 0.33 17.53 -5.24
N PRO A 26 -0.55 16.50 -5.20
CA PRO A 26 -0.47 15.41 -6.16
C PRO A 26 -0.64 15.93 -7.60
N GLU A 27 0.09 15.34 -8.54
CA GLU A 27 0.08 15.73 -9.95
C GLU A 27 -0.88 14.86 -10.78
N LYS A 28 -1.10 13.62 -10.34
CA LYS A 28 -1.96 12.64 -11.00
C LYS A 28 -2.96 12.07 -10.01
N ARG A 29 -4.24 12.05 -10.43
CA ARG A 29 -5.26 11.26 -9.74
C ARG A 29 -4.94 9.78 -9.94
N GLY A 30 -4.63 9.08 -8.85
CA GLY A 30 -4.33 7.66 -8.88
C GLY A 30 -5.58 6.81 -8.67
N GLY A 31 -5.38 5.54 -8.31
CA GLY A 31 -6.43 4.55 -8.08
C GLY A 31 -7.35 4.88 -6.88
N ARG A 32 -7.94 3.85 -6.28
CA ARG A 32 -8.91 4.05 -5.19
C ARG A 32 -8.27 4.61 -3.91
N GLU A 33 -7.02 4.26 -3.63
CA GLU A 33 -6.33 4.64 -2.40
C GLU A 33 -5.54 5.95 -2.53
N HIS A 34 -4.77 6.10 -3.60
CA HIS A 34 -3.73 7.12 -3.68
C HIS A 34 -3.95 8.10 -4.84
N ASP A 35 -3.63 9.37 -4.62
CA ASP A 35 -3.14 10.24 -5.69
C ASP A 35 -1.61 10.26 -5.63
N VAL A 36 -0.95 10.61 -6.74
CA VAL A 36 0.51 10.48 -6.84
C VAL A 36 1.18 11.70 -7.47
N ARG A 37 2.45 11.89 -7.12
CA ARG A 37 3.38 12.84 -7.72
C ARG A 37 4.74 12.15 -7.82
N PHE A 38 5.49 12.41 -8.90
CA PHE A 38 6.88 11.96 -8.98
C PHE A 38 7.81 13.13 -8.65
N ASP A 39 8.64 12.95 -7.63
CA ASP A 39 9.71 13.89 -7.34
C ASP A 39 10.99 13.47 -8.06
N LYS A 40 11.35 14.21 -9.10
CA LYS A 40 12.53 13.95 -9.93
C LYS A 40 13.85 14.20 -9.20
N GLU A 41 13.86 15.06 -8.18
CA GLU A 41 15.08 15.40 -7.44
C GLU A 41 15.51 14.23 -6.56
N THR A 42 14.56 13.61 -5.86
CA THR A 42 14.81 12.46 -5.00
C THR A 42 14.63 11.12 -5.71
N GLY A 43 13.99 11.11 -6.89
CA GLY A 43 13.66 9.88 -7.61
C GLY A 43 12.58 9.06 -6.89
N ARG A 44 11.64 9.72 -6.20
CA ARG A 44 10.63 9.05 -5.38
C ARG A 44 9.21 9.36 -5.84
N TRP A 45 8.34 8.36 -5.74
CA TRP A 45 6.90 8.53 -5.86
C TRP A 45 6.30 8.94 -4.52
N TRP A 46 5.65 10.09 -4.51
CA TRP A 46 4.88 10.60 -3.40
C TRP A 46 3.45 10.13 -3.56
N LYS A 47 2.94 9.41 -2.56
CA LYS A 47 1.60 8.84 -2.52
C LYS A 47 0.79 9.55 -1.43
N TYR A 48 -0.42 9.94 -1.80
CA TYR A 48 -1.31 10.73 -0.98
C TYR A 48 -2.60 9.93 -0.83
N THR A 49 -2.92 9.42 0.37
CA THR A 49 -4.21 8.76 0.59
C THR A 49 -5.38 9.69 0.21
N LYS A 50 -6.54 9.17 -0.18
CA LYS A 50 -7.71 10.03 -0.45
C LYS A 50 -8.11 10.83 0.81
N PRO A 51 -8.69 12.03 0.68
CA PRO A 51 -9.11 12.84 1.82
C PRO A 51 -9.94 12.05 2.83
N ASP A 52 -9.52 12.11 4.11
CA ASP A 52 -10.11 11.40 5.27
C ASP A 52 -10.15 9.87 5.16
N SER A 53 -9.41 9.29 4.20
CA SER A 53 -9.18 7.86 4.05
C SER A 53 -7.73 7.51 4.37
N SER A 54 -7.53 6.30 4.93
CA SER A 54 -6.20 5.75 5.18
C SER A 54 -5.87 4.62 4.22
N GLY A 55 -6.51 4.55 3.06
CA GLY A 55 -6.33 3.42 2.13
C GLY A 55 -7.19 2.21 2.50
N LEU A 56 -6.77 1.04 2.04
CA LEU A 56 -7.48 -0.24 2.14
C LEU A 56 -6.64 -1.25 2.92
N CYS A 57 -7.35 -2.13 3.62
CA CYS A 57 -6.78 -3.27 4.32
C CYS A 57 -7.65 -4.51 4.08
N VAL A 58 -7.05 -5.68 4.27
CA VAL A 58 -7.77 -6.95 4.35
C VAL A 58 -7.74 -7.44 5.79
N THR A 59 -8.91 -7.74 6.32
CA THR A 59 -9.10 -8.37 7.64
C THR A 59 -9.92 -9.65 7.46
N TRP A 60 -10.09 -10.43 8.53
CA TRP A 60 -10.77 -11.72 8.49
C TRP A 60 -12.12 -11.65 9.21
N ILE A 61 -13.15 -12.26 8.62
CA ILE A 61 -14.41 -12.58 9.32
C ILE A 61 -14.20 -13.93 9.99
N GLY A 62 -14.04 -13.90 11.32
CA GLY A 62 -13.55 -15.06 12.07
C GLY A 62 -12.20 -15.52 11.50
N ASP A 63 -12.00 -16.83 11.43
CA ASP A 63 -10.73 -17.40 10.98
C ASP A 63 -10.73 -17.82 9.50
N ALA A 64 -11.81 -17.58 8.75
CA ALA A 64 -12.05 -18.28 7.49
C ALA A 64 -12.02 -17.38 6.25
N THR A 65 -12.62 -16.19 6.32
CA THR A 65 -12.92 -15.41 5.10
C THR A 65 -12.27 -14.03 5.16
N PRO A 66 -11.29 -13.74 4.29
CA PRO A 66 -10.75 -12.39 4.19
C PRO A 66 -11.78 -11.45 3.56
N TYR A 67 -11.80 -10.19 3.97
CA TYR A 67 -12.62 -9.15 3.40
C TYR A 67 -11.87 -7.82 3.35
N LEU A 68 -12.16 -7.04 2.31
CA LEU A 68 -11.57 -5.74 2.07
C LEU A 68 -12.39 -4.65 2.79
N HIS A 69 -11.73 -3.72 3.45
CA HIS A 69 -12.36 -2.53 4.02
C HIS A 69 -11.45 -1.31 3.96
N ASN A 70 -12.00 -0.14 4.25
CA ASN A 70 -11.19 1.06 4.46
C ASN A 70 -10.33 0.85 5.71
N ALA A 71 -9.03 1.02 5.55
CA ALA A 71 -8.08 0.91 6.65
C ALA A 71 -8.28 2.06 7.64
N SER A 72 -8.01 1.79 8.90
CA SER A 72 -7.62 2.82 9.84
C SER A 72 -6.20 3.32 9.57
N PRO A 73 -5.82 4.48 10.12
CA PRO A 73 -4.44 4.95 10.01
C PRO A 73 -3.41 3.96 10.56
N SER A 74 -3.74 3.25 11.66
CA SER A 74 -2.81 2.27 12.26
C SER A 74 -2.67 1.01 11.41
N GLU A 75 -3.77 0.52 10.84
CA GLU A 75 -3.77 -0.62 9.91
C GLU A 75 -2.94 -0.32 8.65
N TYR A 76 -3.13 0.86 8.07
CA TYR A 76 -2.40 1.25 6.86
C TYR A 76 -0.89 1.41 7.10
N LEU A 77 -0.52 2.12 8.17
CA LEU A 77 0.90 2.30 8.51
C LEU A 77 1.55 0.96 8.90
N GLY A 78 0.82 0.08 9.59
CA GLY A 78 1.25 -1.30 9.87
C GLY A 78 1.50 -2.08 8.58
N ARG A 79 0.55 -2.05 7.64
CA ARG A 79 0.67 -2.69 6.31
C ARG A 79 1.91 -2.22 5.57
N ILE A 80 2.22 -0.93 5.60
CA ILE A 80 3.43 -0.37 4.96
C ILE A 80 4.69 -0.97 5.59
N LEU A 81 4.77 -1.00 6.92
CA LEU A 81 5.92 -1.57 7.62
C LEU A 81 6.11 -3.05 7.29
N ASP A 82 5.01 -3.81 7.24
CA ASP A 82 5.03 -5.22 6.89
C ASP A 82 5.45 -5.43 5.42
N CYS A 83 4.96 -4.60 4.49
CA CYS A 83 5.37 -4.63 3.08
C CYS A 83 6.87 -4.38 2.93
N ASN A 84 7.42 -3.36 3.61
CA ASN A 84 8.86 -3.10 3.62
C ASN A 84 9.64 -4.30 4.16
N GLY A 85 9.17 -4.90 5.26
CA GLY A 85 9.83 -6.05 5.89
C GLY A 85 9.80 -7.32 5.04
N ILE A 86 8.72 -7.58 4.30
CA ILE A 86 8.55 -8.81 3.52
C ILE A 86 9.17 -8.70 2.12
N PHE A 87 9.01 -7.56 1.46
CA PHE A 87 9.43 -7.38 0.07
C PHE A 87 10.73 -6.58 -0.08
N GLY A 88 11.30 -6.08 1.02
CA GLY A 88 12.50 -5.24 0.98
C GLY A 88 12.23 -3.86 0.37
N ASP A 89 10.98 -3.40 0.42
CA ASP A 89 10.60 -2.07 -0.04
C ASP A 89 11.10 -0.97 0.93
N ASP A 90 11.13 0.27 0.45
CA ASP A 90 11.55 1.46 1.21
C ASP A 90 10.41 2.49 1.24
N THR A 91 9.18 2.06 1.48
CA THR A 91 8.09 3.02 1.67
C THR A 91 8.26 3.76 3.00
N LYS A 92 8.36 5.09 2.94
CA LYS A 92 8.59 5.98 4.09
C LYS A 92 7.36 6.83 4.37
N LEU A 93 7.08 7.10 5.64
CA LEU A 93 6.11 8.09 6.07
C LEU A 93 6.77 9.48 6.06
N GLU A 94 6.25 10.40 5.26
CA GLU A 94 6.70 11.80 5.26
C GLU A 94 5.91 12.64 6.27
N GLY A 95 4.67 12.26 6.54
CA GLY A 95 3.81 12.90 7.51
C GLY A 95 2.35 12.90 7.09
N ILE A 96 1.59 13.85 7.64
CA ILE A 96 0.20 14.08 7.28
C ILE A 96 -0.01 15.49 6.77
N TRP A 97 -0.92 15.63 5.81
CA TRP A 97 -1.21 16.90 5.15
C TRP A 97 -2.71 17.15 5.09
N TRP A 98 -3.11 18.39 5.36
CA TRP A 98 -4.49 18.85 5.17
C TRP A 98 -4.62 19.51 3.79
N ASP A 99 -5.37 18.90 2.88
CA ASP A 99 -5.47 19.38 1.49
C ASP A 99 -6.61 20.41 1.28
N GLY A 100 -7.20 20.88 2.37
CA GLY A 100 -8.40 21.73 2.36
C GLY A 100 -9.73 20.97 2.35
N LYS A 101 -9.71 19.66 2.06
CA LYS A 101 -10.91 18.80 2.06
C LYS A 101 -10.87 17.75 3.15
N GLY A 102 -9.69 17.24 3.48
CA GLY A 102 -9.51 16.22 4.50
C GLY A 102 -8.04 16.01 4.84
N TRP A 103 -7.79 15.23 5.89
CA TRP A 103 -6.44 14.78 6.23
C TRP A 103 -6.02 13.65 5.31
N ARG A 104 -4.74 13.65 4.95
CA ARG A 104 -4.11 12.67 4.06
C ARG A 104 -2.82 12.17 4.70
N ILE A 105 -2.56 10.88 4.61
CA ILE A 105 -1.27 10.29 4.96
C ILE A 105 -0.40 10.37 3.71
N ILE A 106 0.83 10.86 3.89
CA ILE A 106 1.79 11.03 2.81
C ILE A 106 2.94 10.06 2.98
N THR A 107 3.13 9.21 1.99
CA THR A 107 4.21 8.24 1.96
C THR A 107 5.05 8.41 0.68
N THR A 108 6.32 8.05 0.74
CA THR A 108 7.17 8.01 -0.45
C THR A 108 7.76 6.63 -0.67
N GLN A 109 7.85 6.21 -1.92
CA GLN A 109 8.52 4.98 -2.34
C GLN A 109 9.55 5.34 -3.41
N GLN A 110 10.69 4.64 -3.44
CA GLN A 110 11.65 4.82 -4.53
C GLN A 110 11.00 4.48 -5.87
N ASP A 111 11.37 5.19 -6.94
CA ASP A 111 11.04 4.73 -8.28
C ASP A 111 11.76 3.42 -8.57
N ILE A 112 10.97 2.38 -8.78
CA ILE A 112 11.48 1.07 -9.10
C ILE A 112 11.58 0.98 -10.61
N SER A 113 12.81 1.02 -11.12
CA SER A 113 13.08 0.72 -12.51
C SER A 113 12.79 -0.76 -12.77
N GLY A 114 11.77 -1.01 -13.59
CA GLY A 114 11.31 -2.37 -13.87
C GLY A 114 10.33 -2.41 -15.02
N GLU A 115 10.02 -3.64 -15.44
CA GLU A 115 9.03 -3.88 -16.48
C GLU A 115 7.66 -4.19 -15.86
N SER A 116 6.60 -3.77 -16.58
CA SER A 116 5.24 -4.15 -16.22
C SER A 116 5.09 -5.66 -16.39
N LEU A 117 4.56 -6.33 -15.37
CA LEU A 117 4.32 -7.76 -15.40
C LEU A 117 2.90 -8.07 -15.89
N SER A 118 2.75 -9.13 -16.67
CA SER A 118 1.45 -9.75 -16.93
C SER A 118 0.95 -10.51 -15.68
N PRO A 119 -0.35 -10.81 -15.59
CA PRO A 119 -0.88 -11.62 -14.48
C PRO A 119 -0.24 -13.01 -14.36
N MET A 120 0.23 -13.59 -15.47
CA MET A 120 0.91 -14.89 -15.43
C MET A 120 2.33 -14.77 -14.85
N GLU A 121 3.05 -13.69 -15.18
CA GLU A 121 4.40 -13.44 -14.65
C GLU A 121 4.35 -13.08 -13.16
N ILE A 122 3.37 -12.28 -12.72
CA ILE A 122 3.14 -12.02 -11.30
C ILE A 122 2.98 -13.34 -10.53
N ARG A 123 2.10 -14.23 -11.01
CA ARG A 123 1.89 -15.54 -10.40
C ARG A 123 3.18 -16.35 -10.33
N ALA A 124 3.88 -16.50 -11.46
CA ALA A 124 5.10 -17.29 -11.52
C ALA A 124 6.18 -16.76 -10.56
N LEU A 125 6.36 -15.43 -10.47
CA LEU A 125 7.32 -14.82 -9.56
C LEU A 125 6.92 -14.97 -8.09
N MET A 126 5.64 -14.78 -7.77
CA MET A 126 5.14 -14.98 -6.40
C MET A 126 5.33 -16.44 -5.97
N GLU A 127 4.97 -17.41 -6.82
CA GLU A 127 5.15 -18.85 -6.58
C GLU A 127 6.62 -19.23 -6.43
N ALA A 128 7.51 -18.69 -7.28
CA ALA A 128 8.95 -18.89 -7.16
C ALA A 128 9.52 -18.35 -5.82
N ASN A 129 8.86 -17.36 -5.21
CA ASN A 129 9.20 -16.81 -3.90
C ASN A 129 8.46 -17.50 -2.73
N GLY A 130 7.83 -18.66 -2.99
CA GLY A 130 7.19 -19.49 -1.97
C GLY A 130 5.83 -18.98 -1.52
N TRP A 131 5.16 -18.15 -2.32
CA TRP A 131 3.77 -17.79 -2.12
C TRP A 131 2.85 -18.76 -2.85
N GLU A 132 1.77 -19.17 -2.21
CA GLU A 132 0.73 -20.02 -2.78
C GLU A 132 -0.38 -19.15 -3.38
N HIS A 133 -0.74 -19.35 -4.65
CA HIS A 133 -1.88 -18.68 -5.26
C HIS A 133 -3.19 -19.22 -4.70
N ILE A 134 -4.13 -18.33 -4.31
CA ILE A 134 -5.43 -18.67 -3.71
C ILE A 134 -6.58 -18.15 -4.60
N PRO A 135 -6.96 -18.87 -5.67
CA PRO A 135 -7.92 -18.39 -6.66
C PRO A 135 -9.30 -18.04 -6.11
N VAL A 136 -9.74 -18.72 -5.04
CA VAL A 136 -11.05 -18.47 -4.41
C VAL A 136 -11.17 -17.06 -3.82
N TRP A 137 -10.04 -16.38 -3.61
CA TRP A 137 -9.98 -15.01 -3.12
C TRP A 137 -9.39 -14.02 -4.14
N ASP A 138 -9.22 -14.42 -5.41
CA ASP A 138 -8.90 -13.48 -6.47
C ASP A 138 -10.01 -12.41 -6.58
N GLY A 139 -9.64 -11.20 -7.01
CA GLY A 139 -10.55 -10.05 -7.02
C GLY A 139 -10.63 -9.28 -5.70
N LEU A 140 -9.89 -9.69 -4.67
CA LEU A 140 -9.80 -8.98 -3.39
C LEU A 140 -8.94 -7.72 -3.54
N GLY A 141 -9.60 -6.56 -3.67
CA GLY A 141 -8.95 -5.29 -4.05
C GLY A 141 -9.51 -4.82 -5.39
N TYR A 142 -8.77 -5.08 -6.47
CA TYR A 142 -9.18 -4.87 -7.86
C TYR A 142 -9.77 -6.15 -8.46
N GLU A 143 -10.79 -6.03 -9.33
CA GLU A 143 -11.59 -7.16 -9.85
C GLU A 143 -10.77 -8.30 -10.47
N ASN A 144 -9.67 -7.97 -11.15
CA ASN A 144 -8.79 -8.95 -11.81
C ASN A 144 -7.45 -9.15 -11.08
N SER A 145 -7.40 -8.82 -9.79
CA SER A 145 -6.22 -9.05 -8.96
C SER A 145 -6.12 -10.51 -8.52
N GLN A 146 -4.89 -10.95 -8.32
CA GLN A 146 -4.58 -12.26 -7.76
C GLN A 146 -4.35 -12.15 -6.26
N THR A 147 -4.67 -13.23 -5.54
CA THR A 147 -4.46 -13.33 -4.10
C THR A 147 -3.49 -14.45 -3.79
N PHE A 148 -2.53 -14.20 -2.90
CA PHE A 148 -1.47 -15.14 -2.54
C PHE A 148 -1.35 -15.31 -1.02
N ARG A 149 -0.83 -16.46 -0.59
CA ARG A 149 -0.61 -16.77 0.83
C ARG A 149 0.79 -17.29 1.08
N LYS A 150 1.39 -16.92 2.22
CA LYS A 150 2.64 -17.53 2.72
C LYS A 150 2.62 -17.55 4.25
N GLY A 151 2.42 -18.74 4.84
CA GLY A 151 2.21 -18.88 6.28
C GLY A 151 0.95 -18.13 6.74
N ASP A 152 1.12 -17.16 7.64
CA ASP A 152 0.05 -16.30 8.16
C ASP A 152 -0.17 -15.04 7.31
N TRP A 153 0.63 -14.83 6.26
CA TRP A 153 0.52 -13.66 5.40
C TRP A 153 -0.39 -13.92 4.21
N LEU A 154 -1.17 -12.90 3.86
CA LEU A 154 -1.99 -12.82 2.67
C LEU A 154 -1.59 -11.57 1.88
N VAL A 155 -1.34 -11.73 0.59
CA VAL A 155 -1.18 -10.63 -0.36
C VAL A 155 -2.43 -10.59 -1.22
N ALA A 156 -3.11 -9.46 -1.22
CA ALA A 156 -4.24 -9.16 -2.08
C ALA A 156 -3.89 -7.99 -3.01
N ASP A 157 -4.78 -7.71 -3.96
CA ASP A 157 -4.62 -6.65 -4.96
C ASP A 157 -3.35 -6.78 -5.84
N ALA A 158 -2.86 -8.01 -6.07
CA ALA A 158 -1.72 -8.25 -6.94
C ALA A 158 -2.17 -8.25 -8.40
N HIS A 159 -1.90 -7.15 -9.11
CA HIS A 159 -2.21 -6.99 -10.53
C HIS A 159 -1.11 -6.16 -11.23
N PRO A 160 -1.06 -6.10 -12.57
CA PRO A 160 0.01 -5.43 -13.33
C PRO A 160 0.31 -3.98 -12.95
N GLY A 161 -0.66 -3.25 -12.37
CA GLY A 161 -0.47 -1.87 -11.93
C GLY A 161 0.20 -1.74 -10.56
N ASN A 162 0.24 -2.83 -9.79
CA ASN A 162 0.74 -2.87 -8.42
C ASN A 162 2.01 -3.73 -8.29
N ALA A 163 2.56 -4.22 -9.40
CA ALA A 163 3.75 -5.07 -9.40
C ALA A 163 4.69 -4.66 -10.53
N VAL A 164 5.98 -4.63 -10.22
CA VAL A 164 7.05 -4.50 -11.20
C VAL A 164 8.11 -5.56 -10.94
N GLN A 165 8.80 -5.99 -11.98
CA GLN A 165 9.98 -6.82 -11.83
C GLN A 165 11.23 -5.96 -11.87
N THR A 166 12.09 -6.09 -10.86
CA THR A 166 13.39 -5.40 -10.83
C THR A 166 14.36 -6.02 -11.85
N MET A 167 15.47 -5.33 -12.14
CA MET A 167 16.50 -5.84 -13.05
C MET A 167 17.13 -7.16 -12.59
N GLU A 168 17.13 -7.42 -11.28
CA GLU A 168 17.60 -8.66 -10.65
C GLU A 168 16.57 -9.80 -10.73
N GLY A 169 15.41 -9.54 -11.33
CA GLY A 169 14.34 -10.51 -11.55
C GLY A 169 13.39 -10.67 -10.36
N ALA A 170 13.52 -9.87 -9.30
CA ALA A 170 12.63 -9.93 -8.14
C ALA A 170 11.31 -9.20 -8.41
N ILE A 171 10.20 -9.71 -7.87
CA ILE A 171 8.94 -8.97 -7.86
C ILE A 171 8.96 -7.94 -6.74
N MET A 172 8.67 -6.69 -7.07
CA MET A 172 8.56 -5.60 -6.12
C MET A 172 7.14 -5.04 -6.14
N PRO A 173 6.43 -5.01 -5.00
CA PRO A 173 5.11 -4.42 -4.92
C PRO A 173 5.19 -2.89 -5.00
N ILE A 174 4.26 -2.30 -5.75
CA ILE A 174 3.98 -0.86 -5.70
C ILE A 174 2.84 -0.59 -4.73
N ASP A 175 1.76 -1.39 -4.74
CA ASP A 175 0.59 -1.14 -3.88
C ASP A 175 -0.16 -2.44 -3.50
N PHE A 176 0.57 -3.52 -3.19
CA PHE A 176 -0.07 -4.74 -2.69
C PHE A 176 -0.75 -4.51 -1.35
N ILE A 177 -1.92 -5.12 -1.17
CA ILE A 177 -2.61 -5.13 0.12
C ILE A 177 -2.14 -6.35 0.91
N LEU A 178 -1.12 -6.16 1.72
CA LEU A 178 -0.63 -7.17 2.65
C LEU A 178 -1.47 -7.19 3.92
N ALA A 179 -1.84 -8.39 4.34
CA ALA A 179 -2.57 -8.64 5.57
C ALA A 179 -2.01 -9.84 6.31
N ARG A 180 -2.12 -9.81 7.64
CA ARG A 180 -1.77 -10.94 8.49
C ARG A 180 -3.03 -11.58 9.04
N ARG A 181 -3.11 -12.90 8.95
CA ARG A 181 -4.08 -13.68 9.71
C ARG A 181 -3.60 -13.72 11.17
N ILE A 182 -4.39 -13.14 12.06
CA ILE A 182 -4.20 -13.31 13.50
C ILE A 182 -4.94 -14.60 13.86
N VAL A 183 -4.17 -15.65 14.15
CA VAL A 183 -4.68 -16.92 14.71
C VAL A 183 -4.59 -16.93 16.23
#